data_AF-A0AAJ2UQR9-F1
#
_entry.id   AF-A0AAJ2UQR9-F1
#
_cell.length_a   1.000
_cell.length_b   1.000
_cell.length_c   1.000
_cell.angle_alpha   90.00
_cell.angle_beta   90.00
_cell.angle_gamma   90.00
#
_symmetry.space_group_name_H-M   'P 1'
#
loop_
_entity.id
_entity.type
_entity.pdbx_description
1 polymer ?
#
loop_
_entity_poly.entity_id
_entity_poly.type
_entity_poly.pdbx_seq_one_letter_code
_entity_poly.pdbx_strand_id
1 'polypeptide(L)'
;MIDQLALRSGVPRQTENAWFAVRHLYAPVDQPTRVYLIVATDEEQEFELGIGDTFPVRDDTWTFDRIEKPATGDDQYVVLRKVEPTAAEG
;
A
#
# COMPACT_ATOMS: atom_id res chain seq x y z
N MET A 1 4.45 -6.30 15.57
CA MET A 1 4.81 -6.14 14.14
C MET A 1 3.54 -5.80 13.38
N ILE A 2 3.58 -4.86 12.44
CA ILE A 2 2.42 -4.52 11.62
C ILE A 2 2.58 -5.24 10.29
N ASP A 3 1.73 -6.25 10.06
CA ASP A 3 1.77 -7.06 8.83
C ASP A 3 0.79 -6.53 7.77
N GLN A 4 -0.14 -5.66 8.18
CA GLN A 4 -1.12 -5.04 7.29
C GLN A 4 -1.33 -3.57 7.65
N LEU A 5 -1.39 -2.72 6.62
CA LEU A 5 -1.55 -1.28 6.75
C LEU A 5 -2.73 -0.82 5.90
N ALA A 6 -3.77 -0.27 6.54
CA ALA A 6 -4.87 0.39 5.85
C ALA A 6 -4.59 1.90 5.74
N LEU A 7 -4.55 2.40 4.51
CA LEU A 7 -4.27 3.80 4.18
C LEU A 7 -5.50 4.47 3.60
N ARG A 8 -5.86 5.63 4.14
CA ARG A 8 -6.89 6.49 3.58
C ARG A 8 -6.25 7.48 2.62
N SER A 9 -6.91 7.77 1.50
CA SER A 9 -6.44 8.79 0.55
C SER A 9 -6.18 10.12 1.26
N GLY A 10 -4.99 10.71 1.04
CA GLY A 10 -4.60 11.99 1.62
C GLY A 10 -4.26 11.97 3.13
N VAL A 11 -4.32 10.82 3.80
CA VAL A 11 -3.92 10.69 5.20
C VAL A 11 -2.66 9.82 5.28
N PRO A 12 -1.47 10.42 5.52
CA PRO A 12 -0.25 9.65 5.67
C PRO A 12 -0.30 8.81 6.95
N ARG A 13 0.33 7.64 6.91
CA ARG A 13 0.45 6.73 8.04
C ARG A 13 1.89 6.28 8.22
N GLN A 14 2.36 6.37 9.45
CA GLN A 14 3.71 5.98 9.82
C GLN A 14 3.74 4.52 10.30
N THR A 15 4.80 3.82 9.92
CA THR A 15 5.25 2.55 10.51
C THR A 15 6.63 2.76 11.14
N GLU A 16 7.18 1.73 11.78
CA GLU A 16 8.52 1.79 12.39
C GLU A 16 9.62 2.14 11.36
N ASN A 17 9.46 1.76 10.09
CA ASN A 17 10.50 1.85 9.06
C ASN A 17 10.24 2.88 7.96
N ALA A 18 8.99 3.32 7.78
CA ALA A 18 8.60 4.18 6.67
C ALA A 18 7.29 4.95 6.94
N TRP A 19 7.11 6.05 6.22
CA TRP A 19 5.83 6.73 6.05
C TRP A 19 5.19 6.34 4.73
N PHE A 20 3.89 6.11 4.76
CA PHE A 20 3.10 5.74 3.59
C PHE A 20 1.97 6.74 3.40
N ALA A 21 1.78 7.24 2.19
CA ALA A 21 0.68 8.13 1.86
C ALA A 21 0.09 7.77 0.50
N VAL A 22 -1.23 7.63 0.43
CA VAL A 22 -1.94 7.47 -0.85
C VAL A 22 -2.11 8.86 -1.45
N ARG A 23 -1.40 9.12 -2.55
CA ARG A 23 -1.51 10.36 -3.32
C ARG A 23 -2.78 10.39 -4.15
N HIS A 24 -3.08 9.28 -4.83
CA HIS A 24 -4.26 9.16 -5.67
C HIS A 24 -4.69 7.70 -5.80
N LEU A 25 -6.00 7.46 -5.84
CA LEU A 25 -6.59 6.15 -6.10
C LEU A 25 -7.44 6.22 -7.37
N TYR A 26 -7.06 5.45 -8.38
CA TYR A 26 -7.78 5.32 -9.63
C TYR A 26 -8.49 3.97 -9.68
N ALA A 27 -9.81 3.97 -9.49
CA ALA A 27 -10.63 2.75 -9.43
C ALA A 27 -11.91 2.86 -10.28
N PRO A 28 -11.80 3.02 -11.62
CA PRO A 28 -12.96 3.01 -12.51
C PRO A 28 -13.58 1.61 -12.60
N VAL A 29 -14.86 1.54 -13.03
CA VAL A 29 -15.62 0.28 -13.13
C VAL A 29 -15.05 -0.67 -14.20
N ASP A 30 -14.52 -0.12 -15.30
CA ASP A 30 -14.12 -0.88 -16.49
C ASP A 30 -12.60 -1.01 -16.70
N GLN A 31 -11.77 -0.57 -15.73
CA GLN A 31 -10.32 -0.67 -15.84
C GLN A 31 -9.70 -1.20 -14.54
N PRO A 32 -8.50 -1.81 -14.61
CA PRO A 32 -7.80 -2.25 -13.41
C PRO A 32 -7.56 -1.07 -12.46
N THR A 33 -7.79 -1.33 -11.18
CA THR A 33 -7.50 -0.38 -10.11
C THR A 33 -6.01 -0.10 -10.05
N ARG A 34 -5.65 1.18 -9.89
CA ARG A 34 -4.28 1.64 -9.64
C ARG A 34 -4.23 2.60 -8.46
N VAL A 35 -3.19 2.49 -7.66
CA VAL A 35 -2.89 3.43 -6.58
C VAL A 35 -1.55 4.10 -6.85
N TYR A 36 -1.52 5.41 -6.64
CA TYR A 36 -0.30 6.20 -6.56
C TYR A 36 0.06 6.35 -5.09
N LEU A 37 1.12 5.66 -4.67
CA LEU A 37 1.60 5.59 -3.31
C LEU A 37 2.90 6.37 -3.19
N ILE A 38 3.00 7.22 -2.17
CA ILE A 38 4.25 7.85 -1.75
C ILE A 38 4.74 7.08 -0.52
N VAL A 39 6.00 6.65 -0.56
CA VAL A 39 6.68 6.00 0.56
C VAL A 39 7.90 6.82 0.89
N ALA A 40 7.96 7.36 2.10
CA ALA A 40 9.11 8.10 2.59
C ALA A 40 9.89 7.24 3.59
N THR A 41 11.17 7.02 3.28
CA THR A 41 12.12 6.34 4.16
C THR A 41 13.25 7.30 4.52
N ASP A 42 14.44 7.12 3.93
CA ASP A 42 15.47 8.14 3.88
C ASP A 42 15.17 9.15 2.76
N GLU A 43 14.66 8.65 1.64
CA GLU A 43 14.17 9.41 0.50
C GLU A 43 12.68 9.13 0.24
N GLU A 44 11.98 10.09 -0.36
CA GLU A 44 10.61 9.93 -0.83
C GLU A 44 10.61 9.22 -2.19
N GLN A 45 9.85 8.12 -2.29
CA GLN A 45 9.67 7.36 -3.51
C GLN A 45 8.19 7.25 -3.86
N GLU A 46 7.89 7.34 -5.15
CA GLU A 46 6.54 7.24 -5.69
C GLU A 46 6.37 5.91 -6.44
N PHE A 47 5.26 5.24 -6.19
CA PHE A 47 4.91 3.97 -6.83
C PHE A 47 3.52 4.05 -7.46
N GLU A 48 3.41 3.59 -8.71
CA GLU A 48 2.11 3.27 -9.33
C GLU A 48 1.92 1.75 -9.22
N LEU A 49 0.91 1.31 -8.47
CA LEU A 49 0.69 -0.09 -8.15
C LEU A 49 -0.73 -0.53 -8.51
N GLY A 50 -0.86 -1.70 -9.12
CA GLY A 50 -2.10 -2.45 -9.24
C GLY A 50 -2.31 -3.41 -8.07
N ILE A 51 -3.53 -3.93 -7.92
CA ILE A 51 -3.82 -4.96 -6.91
C ILE A 51 -2.97 -6.21 -7.20
N GLY A 52 -2.24 -6.67 -6.19
CA GLY A 52 -1.29 -7.78 -6.25
C GLY A 52 0.16 -7.36 -6.51
N ASP A 53 0.41 -6.13 -6.98
CA ASP A 53 1.78 -5.67 -7.21
C ASP A 53 2.56 -5.55 -5.90
N THR A 54 3.84 -5.88 -5.97
CA THR A 54 4.77 -5.83 -4.84
C THR A 54 5.78 -4.72 -5.02
N PHE A 55 6.19 -4.08 -3.92
CA PHE A 55 7.20 -3.04 -3.92
C PHE A 55 8.10 -3.15 -2.67
N PRO A 56 9.40 -2.87 -2.80
CA PRO A 56 10.32 -2.90 -1.68
C PRO A 56 10.22 -1.64 -0.83
N VAL A 57 10.35 -1.79 0.49
CA VAL A 57 10.43 -0.70 1.47
C VAL A 57 11.53 -1.06 2.48
N ARG A 58 12.73 -0.50 2.27
CA ARG A 58 13.95 -0.89 3.01
C ARG A 58 14.14 -2.41 2.95
N ASP A 59 14.15 -3.08 4.10
CA ASP A 59 14.35 -4.51 4.26
C ASP A 59 13.06 -5.33 4.08
N ASP A 60 11.91 -4.66 3.92
CA ASP A 60 10.60 -5.28 3.83
C ASP A 60 10.07 -5.24 2.39
N THR A 61 9.26 -6.23 2.02
CA THR A 61 8.48 -6.18 0.78
C THR A 61 7.01 -6.04 1.12
N TRP A 62 6.32 -5.13 0.45
CA TRP A 62 4.90 -4.90 0.62
C TRP A 62 4.15 -5.19 -0.67
N THR A 63 2.88 -5.57 -0.56
CA THR A 63 1.97 -5.76 -1.69
C THR A 63 0.73 -4.90 -1.52
N PHE A 64 0.21 -4.37 -2.62
CA PHE A 64 -1.13 -3.79 -2.65
C PHE A 64 -2.18 -4.93 -2.67
N ASP A 65 -2.71 -5.27 -1.50
CA ASP A 65 -3.60 -6.44 -1.33
C ASP A 65 -5.01 -6.20 -1.88
N ARG A 66 -5.66 -5.11 -1.45
CA ARG A 66 -7.06 -4.81 -1.82
C ARG A 66 -7.46 -3.38 -1.49
N ILE A 67 -8.60 -2.94 -2.05
CA ILE A 67 -9.34 -1.78 -1.54
C ILE A 67 -10.42 -2.28 -0.59
N GLU A 68 -10.48 -1.69 0.59
CA GLU A 68 -11.59 -1.86 1.52
C GLU A 68 -12.49 -0.61 1.49
N LYS A 69 -13.81 -0.85 1.38
CA LYS A 69 -14.84 0.18 1.51
C LYS A 69 -15.70 -0.18 2.72
N PRO A 70 -15.77 0.66 3.77
CA PRO A 70 -16.63 0.39 4.90
C PRO A 70 -18.10 0.43 4.46
N ALA A 71 -18.95 -0.35 5.14
CA ALA A 71 -20.39 -0.40 4.85
C ALA A 71 -21.10 0.95 5.08
N THR A 72 -20.51 1.83 5.89
CA THR A 72 -20.98 3.18 6.17
C THR A 72 -19.87 4.17 5.87
N GLY A 73 -20.09 5.01 4.87
CA GLY A 73 -19.16 6.05 4.42
C GLY A 73 -18.66 5.83 2.99
N ASP A 74 -18.30 6.93 2.32
CA ASP A 74 -17.69 6.93 0.98
C ASP A 74 -16.16 6.79 1.02
N ASP A 75 -15.60 6.52 2.20
CA ASP A 75 -14.16 6.39 2.39
C ASP A 75 -13.61 5.11 1.75
N GLN A 76 -12.53 5.23 0.99
CA GLN A 76 -11.82 4.09 0.42
C GLN A 76 -10.47 3.93 1.13
N TYR A 77 -10.18 2.70 1.54
CA TYR A 77 -8.94 2.34 2.18
C TYR A 77 -8.12 1.43 1.28
N VAL A 78 -6.89 1.83 1.01
CA VAL A 78 -5.89 1.00 0.34
C VAL A 78 -5.24 0.11 1.41
N VAL A 79 -5.40 -1.20 1.26
CA VAL A 79 -4.82 -2.17 2.18
C VAL A 79 -3.51 -2.68 1.59
N LEU A 80 -2.42 -2.40 2.29
CA LEU A 80 -1.11 -2.95 1.99
C LEU A 80 -0.83 -4.11 2.95
N ARG A 81 -0.25 -5.20 2.45
CA ARG A 81 0.21 -6.32 3.29
C ARG A 81 1.71 -6.49 3.12
N LYS A 82 2.40 -6.79 4.21
CA LYS A 82 3.80 -7.20 4.17
C LYS A 82 3.89 -8.62 3.59
N VAL A 83 4.71 -8.79 2.57
CA VAL A 83 5.01 -10.10 1.98
C VAL A 83 6.10 -10.71 2.83
N GLU A 84 5.84 -11.88 3.42
CA GLU A 84 6.90 -12.62 4.08
C GLU A 84 8.00 -12.92 3.06
N PRO A 85 9.28 -12.69 3.39
CA PRO A 85 10.35 -13.19 2.53
C PRO A 85 10.12 -14.69 2.45
N THR A 86 9.89 -15.21 1.24
CA THR A 86 9.92 -16.65 1.00
C THR A 86 11.20 -17.13 1.65
N ALA A 87 11.07 -17.96 2.68
CA ALA A 87 12.20 -18.71 3.20
C ALA A 87 12.65 -19.57 2.02
N ALA A 88 13.64 -19.07 1.26
CA ALA A 88 14.38 -19.89 0.35
C ALA A 88 15.03 -20.95 1.24
N GLU A 89 14.43 -22.13 1.26
CA GLU A 89 14.95 -23.29 1.98
C GLU A 89 16.40 -23.48 1.55
N GLY A 90 17.30 -23.44 2.53
CA GLY A 90 18.73 -23.69 2.37
C GLY A 90 19.06 -25.16 2.24
#